data_AF-A0A1Q7K388-F1
#
_entry.id   AF-A0A1Q7K388-F1
#
_cell.length_a   1.000
_cell.length_b   1.000
_cell.length_c   1.000
_cell.angle_alpha   90.00
_cell.angle_beta   90.00
_cell.angle_gamma   90.00
#
_symmetry.space_group_name_H-M   'P 1'
#
loop_
_entity.id
_entity.type
_entity.pdbx_description
1 polymer ?
#
loop_
_entity_poly.entity_id
_entity_poly.type
_entity_poly.pdbx_seq_one_letter_code
_entity_poly.pdbx_strand_id
1 'polypeptide(L)' 'MRDIEAGEELTHDWAMTDDDNYEMECHCGAANCRRVITGQDWLKPDLQEKYRGYMSWYLEEKIAKQPSDMI' A
#
# COMPACT_ATOMS: atom_id res chain seq x y z
N MET A 1 8.82 6.79 1.04
CA MET A 1 8.64 8.03 1.83
C MET A 1 9.46 9.15 1.23
N ARG A 2 9.05 10.41 1.40
CA ARG A 2 9.76 11.58 0.89
C ARG A 2 9.42 12.81 1.73
N ASP A 3 10.23 13.85 1.61
CA ASP A 3 9.91 15.18 2.10
C ASP A 3 8.74 15.78 1.29
N ILE A 4 8.01 16.70 1.93
CA ILE A 4 6.85 17.39 1.37
C ILE A 4 7.05 18.91 1.47
N GLU A 5 6.48 19.65 0.53
CA GLU A 5 6.51 21.11 0.56
C GLU A 5 5.29 21.71 1.26
N ALA A 6 5.41 22.96 1.74
CA ALA A 6 4.30 23.65 2.36
C ALA A 6 3.17 23.90 1.35
N GLY A 7 1.94 23.50 1.70
CA GLY A 7 0.77 23.61 0.83
C GLY A 7 0.57 22.42 -0.11
N GLU A 8 1.47 21.44 -0.11
CA GLU A 8 1.27 20.19 -0.84
C GLU A 8 0.19 19.31 -0.18
N GLU A 9 -0.60 18.61 -0.99
CA GLU A 9 -1.57 17.63 -0.50
C GLU A 9 -0.84 16.42 0.12
N LEU A 10 -1.21 16.08 1.36
CA LEU A 10 -0.74 14.86 1.99
C LEU A 10 -1.41 13.66 1.35
N THR A 11 -0.60 12.77 0.78
CA THR A 11 -1.08 11.55 0.15
C THR A 11 -0.53 10.33 0.86
N HIS A 12 -1.32 9.27 0.85
CA HIS A 12 -0.96 7.98 1.40
C HIS A 12 -1.45 6.85 0.48
N ASP A 13 -0.83 5.68 0.58
CA ASP A 13 -1.19 4.50 -0.18
C ASP A 13 -1.97 3.52 0.71
N TRP A 14 -3.23 3.29 0.38
CA TRP A 14 -4.14 2.38 1.10
C TRP A 14 -3.59 0.96 1.32
N ALA A 15 -2.67 0.48 0.47
CA ALA A 15 -2.01 -0.81 0.67
C ALA A 15 -1.18 -0.88 1.96
N MET A 16 -0.89 0.25 2.60
CA MET A 16 -0.14 0.33 3.84
C MET A 16 -1.04 0.31 5.09
N THR A 17 -2.37 0.40 4.94
CA THR A 17 -3.31 0.53 6.07
C THR A 17 -4.49 -0.41 6.02
N ASP A 18 -4.87 -0.92 4.85
CA ASP A 18 -6.16 -1.57 4.67
C ASP A 18 -6.01 -3.09 4.50
N ASP A 19 -6.97 -3.83 5.07
CA ASP A 19 -7.22 -5.26 4.85
C ASP A 19 -8.74 -5.46 4.91
N ASP A 20 -9.40 -5.18 3.79
CA ASP A 20 -10.86 -5.26 3.64
C ASP A 20 -11.23 -5.62 2.18
N ASN A 21 -12.50 -5.96 1.95
CA ASN A 21 -13.00 -6.48 0.68
C ASN A 21 -13.63 -5.41 -0.22
N TYR A 22 -13.03 -4.21 -0.29
CA TYR A 22 -13.48 -3.15 -1.19
C TYR A 22 -12.62 -3.04 -2.44
N GLU A 23 -13.20 -2.41 -3.46
CA GLU A 23 -12.50 -1.87 -4.62
C GLU A 23 -12.92 -0.43 -4.86
N MET A 24 -11.99 0.41 -5.31
CA MET A 24 -12.27 1.79 -5.67
C MET A 24 -11.43 2.27 -6.85
N GLU A 25 -12.03 3.11 -7.70
CA GLU A 25 -11.29 3.82 -8.75
C GLU A 25 -10.37 4.88 -8.13
N CYS A 26 -9.11 4.91 -8.58
CA CYS A 26 -8.09 5.83 -8.11
C CYS A 26 -7.86 6.95 -9.11
N HIS A 27 -7.98 8.19 -8.62
CA HIS A 27 -7.80 9.41 -9.42
C HIS A 27 -6.55 10.21 -9.02
N CYS A 28 -5.55 9.59 -8.38
CA CYS A 28 -4.38 10.32 -7.84
C CYS A 28 -3.45 10.96 -8.89
N GLY A 29 -3.61 10.64 -10.18
CA GLY A 29 -2.81 11.22 -11.27
C GLY A 29 -1.35 10.76 -11.34
N ALA A 30 -0.86 9.93 -10.41
CA ALA A 30 0.51 9.43 -10.42
C ALA A 30 0.81 8.57 -11.66
N ALA A 31 2.04 8.67 -12.19
CA ALA A 31 2.46 7.91 -13.37
C ALA A 31 2.37 6.38 -13.18
N ASN A 32 2.57 5.91 -11.94
CA ASN A 32 2.46 4.51 -11.53
C ASN A 32 1.13 4.20 -10.80
N CYS A 33 0.07 4.99 -11.05
CA CYS A 33 -1.24 4.74 -10.47
C CYS A 33 -1.77 3.35 -10.86
N ARG A 34 -2.20 2.57 -9.86
CA ARG A 34 -2.83 1.24 -10.04
C ARG A 34 -4.20 1.28 -10.72
N ARG A 35 -4.79 2.48 -10.85
CA ARG A 35 -6.14 2.77 -11.40
C ARG A 35 -7.28 2.23 -10.55
N VAL A 36 -7.18 1.01 -10.06
CA VAL A 36 -8.08 0.43 -9.07
C VAL A 36 -7.27 0.08 -7.83
N ILE A 37 -7.72 0.57 -6.68
CA ILE A 37 -7.20 0.20 -5.37
C ILE A 37 -8.13 -0.87 -4.80
N THR A 38 -7.53 -1.89 -4.20
CA THR A 38 -8.27 -2.91 -3.43
C THR A 38 -7.87 -2.84 -1.96
N GLY A 39 -8.79 -3.17 -1.07
CA GLY A 39 -8.46 -3.31 0.35
C GLY A 39 -7.48 -4.47 0.63
N GLN A 40 -7.20 -5.32 -0.35
CA GLN A 40 -6.22 -6.42 -0.27
C GLN A 40 -4.91 -6.12 -0.99
N ASP A 41 -4.64 -4.87 -1.39
CA ASP A 41 -3.43 -4.54 -2.16
C ASP A 41 -2.12 -4.80 -1.38
N TRP A 42 -2.17 -4.87 -0.05
CA TRP A 42 -1.03 -5.24 0.81
C TRP A 42 -0.48 -6.65 0.51
N LEU A 43 -1.25 -7.51 -0.16
CA LEU A 43 -0.81 -8.83 -0.61
C LEU A 43 0.19 -8.78 -1.78
N LYS A 44 0.32 -7.65 -2.47
CA LYS A 44 1.16 -7.54 -3.67
C LYS A 44 2.65 -7.48 -3.28
N PRO A 45 3.50 -8.42 -3.73
CA PRO A 45 4.91 -8.47 -3.31
C PRO A 45 5.71 -7.20 -3.62
N ASP A 46 5.42 -6.54 -4.75
CA ASP A 46 6.05 -5.28 -5.13
C ASP A 46 5.71 -4.15 -4.17
N LEU A 47 4.48 -4.13 -3.61
CA LEU A 47 4.07 -3.15 -2.61
C LEU A 47 4.64 -3.48 -1.22
N GLN A 48 4.73 -4.76 -0.86
CA GLN A 48 5.38 -5.20 0.38
C GLN A 48 6.86 -4.78 0.38
N GLU A 49 7.58 -4.97 -0.73
CA GLU A 49 8.97 -4.56 -0.84
C GLU A 49 9.11 -3.03 -0.84
N LYS A 50 8.27 -2.33 -1.60
CA LYS A 50 8.28 -0.86 -1.70
C LYS A 50 8.03 -0.16 -0.36
N TYR A 51 7.16 -0.72 0.49
CA TYR A 51 6.71 -0.10 1.72
C TYR A 51 7.20 -0.80 3.00
N ARG A 52 8.18 -1.70 2.90
CA ARG A 52 8.80 -2.39 4.04
C ARG A 52 9.20 -1.39 5.13
N GLY A 53 8.72 -1.59 6.36
CA GLY A 53 8.99 -0.73 7.51
C GLY A 53 8.10 0.51 7.62
N TYR A 54 7.16 0.71 6.67
CA TYR A 54 6.21 1.82 6.68
C TYR A 54 4.75 1.37 6.71
N MET A 55 4.48 0.09 6.46
CA MET A 55 3.12 -0.45 6.57
C MET A 55 2.64 -0.43 8.02
N SER A 56 1.32 -0.41 8.21
CA SER A 56 0.73 -0.53 9.53
C SER A 56 1.19 -1.83 10.19
N TRP A 57 1.55 -1.76 11.47
CA TRP A 57 2.12 -2.89 12.22
C TRP A 57 1.33 -4.20 12.04
N TYR A 58 0.00 -4.14 12.02
CA TYR A 58 -0.83 -5.33 11.88
C TYR A 58 -0.73 -5.99 10.49
N LEU A 59 -0.44 -5.22 9.43
CA LEU A 59 -0.17 -5.75 8.09
C LEU A 59 1.22 -6.37 8.03
N GLU A 60 2.23 -5.74 8.65
CA GLU A 60 3.57 -6.34 8.75
C GLU A 60 3.52 -7.69 9.48
N GLU A 61 2.73 -7.78 10.55
CA GLU A 61 2.45 -9.04 11.27
C GLU A 61 1.78 -10.09 10.38
N LYS A 62 0.85 -9.69 9.49
CA LYS A 62 0.20 -10.61 8.56
C LYS A 62 1.16 -11.09 7.49
N ILE A 63 1.95 -10.19 6.92
CA ILE A 63 2.98 -10.49 5.90
C ILE A 63 4.01 -11.47 6.47
N ALA A 64 4.50 -11.24 7.68
CA ALA A 64 5.46 -12.14 8.33
C ALA A 64 4.92 -13.56 8.58
N LYS A 65 3.59 -13.72 8.64
CA LYS A 65 2.91 -15.01 8.79
C LYS A 65 2.57 -15.67 7.44
N GLN A 66 2.80 -15.00 6.31
CA GLN A 66 2.56 -15.60 4.99
C GLN A 66 3.61 -16.68 4.69
N PRO A 67 3.23 -17.78 4.02
CA PRO A 67 4.17 -18.79 3.57
C PRO A 67 5.22 -18.18 2.62
N SER A 68 6.50 -18.53 2.80
CA SER A 68 7.63 -18.00 2.02
C SER A 68 7.56 -18.29 0.52
N ASP A 69 6.69 -19.21 0.10
CA ASP A 69 6.69 -19.78 -1.25
C ASP A 69 5.80 -18.99 -2.24
N MET A 70 5.37 -17.78 -1.87
CA MET A 70 4.60 -16.87 -2.72
C MET A 70 5.34 -15.55 -3.06
N ILE A 71 6.66 -15.50 -2.82
CA ILE A 71 7.54 -14.38 -3.19
C ILE A 71 8.41 -14.78 -4.39
#